data_AF-A0AA49JSF0-F1
#
_entry.id   AF-A0AA49JSF0-F1
#
_cell.length_a   1.000
_cell.length_b   1.000
_cell.length_c   1.000
_cell.angle_alpha   90.00
_cell.angle_beta   90.00
_cell.angle_gamma   90.00
#
_symmetry.space_group_name_H-M   'P 1'
#
loop_
_entity.id
_entity.type
_entity.pdbx_description
1 polymer ?
#
loop_
_entity_poly.entity_id
_entity_poly.type
_entity_poly.pdbx_seq_one_letter_code
_entity_poly.pdbx_strand_id
1 'polypeptide(L)'
;MAHDNKHAAAHAHPSGNTYLKVFVILTVITVIEVWAYYIPALVASPLFNPSLIAMSAAKFAIVVLFYMHLKFDHKLFRVLFSGPLIIAGATIVALLFLFGQFAL
;
A
#
# COMPACT_ATOMS: atom_id res chain seq x y z
N MET A 1 -38.72 13.97 37.64
CA MET A 1 -37.35 14.51 37.53
C MET A 1 -36.57 13.59 36.60
N ALA A 2 -36.48 13.98 35.34
CA ALA A 2 -35.80 13.23 34.29
C ALA A 2 -34.32 13.63 34.29
N HIS A 3 -33.44 12.67 34.55
CA HIS A 3 -32.01 12.84 34.27
C HIS A 3 -31.75 12.29 32.86
N ASP A 4 -31.56 13.24 31.94
CA ASP A 4 -31.08 13.02 30.57
C ASP A 4 -29.67 12.41 30.60
N ASN A 5 -29.56 11.13 30.28
CA ASN A 5 -28.30 10.47 29.96
C ASN A 5 -27.94 10.74 28.49
N LYS A 6 -27.66 12.00 28.14
CA LYS A 6 -27.26 12.42 26.78
C LYS A 6 -25.79 12.83 26.68
N HIS A 7 -24.89 12.00 27.19
CA HIS A 7 -23.45 12.16 26.98
C HIS A 7 -22.79 10.86 26.53
N ALA A 8 -23.34 10.24 25.48
CA ALA A 8 -22.55 9.38 24.60
C ALA A 8 -22.20 10.21 23.36
N ALA A 9 -21.21 11.10 23.51
CA ALA A 9 -20.57 11.73 22.38
C ALA A 9 -19.89 10.62 21.58
N ALA A 10 -20.59 10.13 20.54
CA ALA A 10 -20.06 9.18 19.59
C ALA A 10 -18.88 9.84 18.87
N HIS A 11 -17.67 9.57 19.38
CA HIS A 11 -16.44 9.88 18.70
C HIS A 11 -16.50 9.25 17.31
N ALA A 12 -16.64 10.09 16.28
CA ALA A 12 -16.61 9.70 14.88
C ALA A 12 -15.17 9.29 14.50
N HIS A 13 -14.70 8.17 15.03
CA HIS A 13 -13.57 7.46 14.46
C HIS A 13 -13.99 6.94 13.07
N PRO A 14 -13.13 7.03 12.04
CA PRO A 14 -13.42 6.46 10.74
C PRO A 14 -13.88 5.02 10.92
N SER A 15 -15.10 4.72 10.49
CA SER A 15 -15.80 3.47 10.83
C SER A 15 -14.88 2.28 10.56
N GLY A 16 -14.72 1.37 11.52
CA GLY A 16 -13.90 0.16 11.36
C GLY A 16 -14.20 -0.63 10.07
N ASN A 17 -15.39 -0.44 9.50
CA ASN A 17 -15.80 -0.93 8.19
C ASN A 17 -14.86 -0.51 7.02
N THR A 18 -14.27 0.69 7.04
CA THR A 18 -13.32 1.12 6.00
C THR A 18 -12.04 0.30 6.07
N TYR A 19 -11.50 0.12 7.27
CA TYR A 19 -10.30 -0.69 7.49
C TYR A 19 -10.54 -2.17 7.18
N LEU A 20 -11.73 -2.69 7.50
CA LEU A 20 -12.12 -4.05 7.12
C LEU A 20 -12.16 -4.23 5.59
N LYS A 21 -12.72 -3.28 4.84
CA LYS A 21 -12.71 -3.33 3.37
C LYS A 21 -11.28 -3.32 2.81
N VAL A 22 -10.41 -2.44 3.33
CA VAL A 22 -9.01 -2.37 2.93
C VAL A 22 -8.28 -3.68 3.24
N PHE A 23 -8.52 -4.26 4.42
CA PHE A 23 -7.99 -5.56 4.80
C PHE A 23 -8.36 -6.66 3.81
N VAL A 24 -9.64 -6.73 3.43
CA VAL A 24 -10.11 -7.72 2.45
C VAL A 24 -9.43 -7.52 1.09
N ILE A 25 -9.31 -6.28 0.61
CA ILE A 25 -8.62 -5.98 -0.66
C ILE A 25 -7.17 -6.45 -0.62
N LEU A 26 -6.43 -6.10 0.44
CA LEU A 26 -5.03 -6.51 0.60
C LEU A 26 -4.90 -8.04 0.65
N THR A 27 -5.79 -8.71 1.39
CA THR A 27 -5.82 -10.16 1.50
C THR A 27 -6.06 -10.82 0.15
N VAL A 28 -7.01 -10.32 -0.64
CA VAL A 28 -7.28 -10.82 -1.99
C VAL A 28 -6.06 -10.67 -2.89
N ILE A 29 -5.40 -9.51 -2.87
CA ILE A 29 -4.17 -9.30 -3.65
C ILE A 29 -3.10 -10.32 -3.24
N THR A 30 -2.89 -10.54 -1.94
CA THR A 30 -1.90 -11.50 -1.44
C THR A 30 -2.24 -12.95 -1.82
N VAL A 31 -3.52 -13.34 -1.76
CA VAL A 31 -3.95 -14.68 -2.19
C VAL A 31 -3.69 -14.88 -3.67
N ILE A 32 -4.02 -13.88 -4.51
CA ILE A 32 -3.76 -13.92 -5.96
C ILE A 32 -2.26 -14.07 -6.23
N GLU A 33 -1.43 -13.31 -5.52
CA GLU A 33 0.02 -13.34 -5.67
C GLU A 33 0.60 -14.72 -5.33
N VAL A 34 0.21 -15.29 -4.19
CA VAL A 34 0.61 -16.65 -3.79
C VAL A 34 0.12 -17.67 -4.79
N TRP A 35 -1.13 -17.55 -5.25
CA TRP A 35 -1.71 -18.48 -6.22
C TRP A 35 -1.01 -18.42 -7.57
N ALA A 36 -0.57 -17.23 -8.01
CA ALA A 36 0.14 -17.06 -9.27
C ALA A 36 1.44 -17.89 -9.35
N TYR A 37 2.12 -18.13 -8.21
CA TYR A 37 3.30 -19.00 -8.15
C TYR A 37 3.00 -20.48 -8.45
N TYR A 38 1.77 -20.93 -8.25
CA TYR A 38 1.36 -22.31 -8.51
C TYR A 38 0.96 -22.56 -9.96
N ILE A 39 1.03 -21.56 -10.84
CA ILE A 39 0.66 -21.69 -12.25
C ILE A 39 1.94 -21.61 -13.09
N PRO A 40 2.48 -22.76 -13.58
CA PRO A 40 3.76 -22.78 -14.30
C PRO A 40 3.78 -21.89 -15.55
N ALA A 41 2.64 -21.77 -16.24
CA ALA A 41 2.50 -20.91 -17.41
C ALA A 41 2.64 -19.41 -17.08
N LEU A 42 2.20 -18.99 -15.87
CA LEU A 42 2.40 -17.61 -15.42
C LEU A 42 3.86 -17.40 -15.04
N VAL A 43 4.45 -18.31 -14.26
CA VAL A 43 5.85 -18.20 -13.81
C VAL A 43 6.83 -18.16 -14.98
N ALA A 44 6.56 -18.92 -16.04
CA ALA A 44 7.37 -18.92 -17.26
C ALA A 44 7.20 -17.64 -18.11
N SER A 45 6.19 -16.82 -17.84
CA SER A 45 5.95 -15.59 -18.58
C SER A 45 6.95 -14.49 -18.18
N PRO A 46 7.54 -13.75 -19.13
CA PRO A 46 8.34 -12.56 -18.83
C PRO A 46 7.58 -11.50 -18.04
N LEU A 47 6.24 -11.53 -18.09
CA LEU A 47 5.37 -10.59 -17.39
C LEU A 47 5.18 -10.91 -15.90
N PHE A 48 5.61 -12.09 -15.44
CA PHE A 48 5.42 -12.54 -14.07
C PHE A 48 6.09 -11.61 -13.05
N ASN A 49 7.41 -11.44 -13.16
CA ASN A 49 8.19 -10.58 -12.27
C ASN A 49 7.67 -9.14 -12.21
N PRO A 50 7.44 -8.43 -13.33
CA PRO A 50 6.90 -7.07 -13.27
C PRO A 50 5.49 -7.00 -12.69
N SER A 51 4.65 -8.02 -12.91
CA SER A 51 3.30 -8.06 -12.31
C SER A 51 3.34 -8.17 -10.78
N LEU A 52 4.25 -8.98 -10.24
CA LEU A 52 4.44 -9.13 -8.78
C LEU A 52 4.95 -7.84 -8.14
N ILE A 53 5.90 -7.17 -8.80
CA ILE A 53 6.40 -5.85 -8.36
C ILE A 53 5.25 -4.84 -8.35
N ALA A 54 4.41 -4.82 -9.40
CA ALA A 54 3.25 -3.93 -9.47
C ALA A 54 2.21 -4.21 -8.37
N MET A 55 1.87 -5.48 -8.13
CA MET A 55 0.96 -5.87 -7.04
C MET A 55 1.54 -5.51 -5.67
N SER A 56 2.85 -5.66 -5.49
CA SER A 56 3.55 -5.27 -4.25
C SER A 56 3.57 -3.75 -4.02
N ALA A 57 3.83 -2.97 -5.07
CA ALA A 57 3.73 -1.52 -5.02
C ALA A 57 2.29 -1.05 -4.69
N ALA A 58 1.28 -1.70 -5.28
CA ALA A 58 -0.12 -1.40 -5.00
C ALA A 58 -0.49 -1.68 -3.53
N LYS A 59 -0.11 -2.84 -2.97
CA LYS A 59 -0.32 -3.14 -1.55
C LYS A 59 0.35 -2.11 -0.66
N PHE A 60 1.62 -1.78 -0.94
CA PHE A 60 2.35 -0.77 -0.19
C PHE A 60 1.62 0.58 -0.21
N ALA A 61 1.17 1.04 -1.37
CA ALA A 61 0.42 2.30 -1.50
C ALA A 61 -0.88 2.27 -0.70
N ILE A 62 -1.64 1.18 -0.76
CA ILE A 62 -2.88 1.01 0.01
C ILE A 62 -2.60 1.06 1.52
N VAL A 63 -1.57 0.36 1.99
CA VAL A 63 -1.16 0.34 3.41
C VAL A 63 -0.77 1.74 3.88
N VAL A 64 0.08 2.44 3.11
CA VAL A 64 0.53 3.79 3.45
C VAL A 64 -0.66 4.76 3.51
N LEU A 65 -1.53 4.73 2.49
CA LEU A 65 -2.65 5.66 2.42
C LEU A 65 -3.67 5.43 3.54
N PHE A 66 -4.02 4.17 3.83
CA PHE A 66 -5.11 3.85 4.75
C PHE A 66 -4.62 3.47 6.15
N TYR A 67 -3.70 2.52 6.31
CA TYR A 67 -3.24 2.06 7.63
C TYR A 67 -2.18 2.95 8.28
N MET A 68 -1.34 3.63 7.49
CA MET A 68 -0.45 4.67 8.00
C MET A 68 -1.11 6.05 8.03
N HIS A 69 -2.43 6.11 7.76
CA HIS A 69 -3.28 7.30 7.87
C HIS A 69 -2.90 8.50 6.98
N LEU A 70 -1.91 8.39 6.08
CA LEU A 70 -1.45 9.47 5.19
C LEU A 70 -2.55 10.08 4.32
N LYS A 71 -3.64 9.34 4.04
CA LYS A 71 -4.82 9.87 3.35
C LYS A 71 -5.61 10.87 4.20
N PHE A 72 -5.67 10.63 5.51
CA PHE A 72 -6.47 11.39 6.48
C PHE A 72 -5.65 12.42 7.27
N ASP A 73 -4.32 12.27 7.29
CA ASP A 73 -3.38 13.14 7.99
C ASP A 73 -3.06 14.46 7.26
N HIS A 74 -2.41 15.36 8.01
CA HIS A 74 -1.94 16.65 7.49
C HIS A 74 -0.89 16.48 6.38
N LYS A 75 -0.84 17.44 5.45
CA LYS A 75 0.08 17.44 4.29
C LYS A 75 1.56 17.26 4.68
N LEU A 76 1.94 17.69 5.88
CA LEU A 76 3.30 17.56 6.39
C LEU A 76 3.76 16.10 6.50
N PHE A 77 2.91 15.22 7.06
CA PHE A 77 3.24 13.78 7.17
C PHE A 77 3.34 13.11 5.80
N ARG A 78 2.50 13.54 4.85
CA ARG A 78 2.59 13.05 3.47
C ARG A 78 3.93 13.40 2.83
N VAL A 79 4.39 14.64 2.97
CA VAL A 79 5.68 15.09 2.42
C VAL A 79 6.86 14.41 3.13
N LEU A 80 6.82 14.32 4.47
CA LEU A 80 7.88 13.71 5.26
C LEU A 80 8.07 12.22 4.93
N PHE A 81 6.99 11.51 4.57
CA PHE A 81 7.07 10.13 4.10
C PHE A 81 7.47 10.03 2.62
N SER A 82 6.85 10.82 1.74
CA SER A 82 7.08 10.72 0.29
C SER A 82 8.47 11.19 -0.12
N GLY A 83 9.06 12.17 0.57
CA GLY A 83 10.39 12.70 0.27
C GLY A 83 11.48 11.61 0.31
N PRO A 84 11.71 10.97 1.47
CA PRO A 84 12.66 9.87 1.57
C PRO A 84 12.33 8.69 0.65
N LEU A 85 11.04 8.39 0.42
CA LEU A 85 10.62 7.32 -0.48
C LEU A 85 11.06 7.59 -1.93
N ILE A 86 10.86 8.83 -2.42
CA ILE A 86 11.30 9.23 -3.76
C ILE A 86 12.82 9.19 -3.85
N ILE A 87 13.53 9.70 -2.83
CA ILE A 87 15.00 9.67 -2.81
C ILE A 87 15.50 8.23 -2.87
N ALA A 88 14.97 7.33 -2.04
CA ALA A 88 15.35 5.92 -2.03
C ALA A 88 15.08 5.25 -3.39
N GLY A 89 13.90 5.46 -3.97
CA GLY A 89 13.55 4.94 -5.30
C GLY A 89 14.48 5.47 -6.39
N ALA A 90 14.77 6.77 -6.37
CA ALA A 90 15.70 7.40 -7.30
C ALA A 90 17.13 6.86 -7.14
N THR A 91 17.59 6.64 -5.90
CA THR A 91 18.90 6.03 -5.64
C THR A 91 18.97 4.60 -6.18
N ILE A 92 17.93 3.79 -5.98
CA ILE A 92 17.88 2.42 -6.53
C ILE A 92 17.98 2.47 -8.06
N VAL A 93 17.17 3.32 -8.71
CA VAL A 93 17.21 3.48 -10.17
C VAL A 93 18.58 3.95 -10.64
N ALA A 94 19.16 4.97 -9.99
CA ALA A 94 20.49 5.48 -10.31
C ALA A 94 21.58 4.41 -10.19
N LEU A 95 21.51 3.54 -9.17
CA LEU A 95 22.43 2.42 -9.01
C LEU A 95 22.26 1.37 -10.13
N LEU A 96 21.03 1.06 -10.55
CA LEU A 96 20.79 0.14 -11.67
C LEU A 96 21.38 0.66 -12.99
N PHE A 97 21.33 1.97 -13.23
CA PHE A 97 22.02 2.62 -14.35
C PHE A 97 23.54 2.58 -14.19
N LEU A 98 24.06 2.91 -13.00
CA LEU A 98 25.50 2.95 -12.72
C LEU A 98 26.17 1.59 -12.93
N PHE A 99 25.53 0.50 -12.53
CA PHE A 99 26.05 -0.86 -12.70
C PHE A 99 25.76 -1.46 -14.09
N GLY A 100 25.20 -0.68 -15.03
CA GLY A 100 24.96 -1.12 -16.40
C GLY A 100 23.85 -2.16 -16.56
N GLN A 101 22.95 -2.28 -15.56
CA GLN A 101 21.81 -3.21 -15.63
C GLN A 101 20.76 -2.78 -16.67
N PHE A 102 20.76 -1.48 -17.02
CA PHE A 102 20.02 -0.92 -18.13
C PHE A 102 21.02 -0.33 -19.14
N ALA A 103 21.30 -1.07 -20.20
CA ALA A 103 21.97 -0.52 -21.38
C ALA A 103 20.91 0.19 -22.23
N LEU A 104 21.04 1.50 -22.39
CA LEU A 104 20.41 2.24 -23.50
C LEU A 104 21.27 2.05 -24.75
#